data_AF-A0A316UXI3-F1
#
_entry.id   AF-A0A316UXI3-F1
#
_cell.length_a   1.000
_cell.length_b   1.000
_cell.length_c   1.000
_cell.angle_alpha   90.00
_cell.angle_beta   90.00
_cell.angle_gamma   90.00
#
_symmetry.space_group_name_H-M   'P 1'
#
loop_
_entity.id
_entity.type
_entity.pdbx_description
1 polymer ?
#
loop_
_entity_poly.entity_id
_entity_poly.type
_entity_poly.pdbx_seq_one_letter_code
_entity_poly.pdbx_strand_id
1 'polypeptide(L)'
;MPSADSPPTSSSAAVAGQQTSRSDPRLFNGRPLTDEERFPPPPKDLLSVLKTFMATQDRRVSLWKEYEEAMEGHLKAKQEQKERGVDLNEDEAAAPTTNGHHANGDHAPVSGEGHYATTTVPLSSDNLISRIVSLVTTGLLDCAHETRSLSLELRHNESFARPDLARMVDGVQEAENEVLRKVVKRDQVRRVLVTQGDEEARKVLAGPTNGQDEVGGPGEGNSVEEGIASLTAGIEELRKGRIAELLVEVRAEMTDLQAEAAEVGEE
;
A
#
# COMPACT_ATOMS: atom_id res chain seq x y z
N MET A 1 44.80 56.24 12.16
CA MET A 1 43.46 55.89 12.68
C MET A 1 43.20 54.43 12.35
N PRO A 2 42.60 53.66 13.27
CA PRO A 2 42.78 52.21 13.36
C PRO A 2 41.62 51.38 12.78
N SER A 3 42.01 50.21 12.27
CA SER A 3 41.48 48.84 12.38
C SER A 3 39.99 48.52 12.61
N ALA A 4 39.63 47.42 11.93
CA ALA A 4 38.75 46.31 12.33
C ALA A 4 37.30 46.32 11.81
N ASP A 5 37.11 45.70 10.64
CA ASP A 5 35.85 45.05 10.26
C ASP A 5 35.82 43.63 10.84
N SER A 6 34.75 43.29 11.54
CA SER A 6 34.43 41.93 12.01
C SER A 6 33.06 41.53 11.46
N PRO A 7 32.90 40.30 10.93
CA PRO A 7 31.59 39.81 10.49
C PRO A 7 30.76 39.24 11.67
N PRO A 8 29.43 39.22 11.57
CA PRO A 8 28.56 38.65 12.59
C PRO A 8 28.59 37.11 12.57
N THR A 9 28.77 36.52 13.75
CA THR A 9 28.64 35.09 14.02
C THR A 9 27.18 34.65 14.03
N SER A 10 26.84 33.66 13.20
CA SER A 10 25.55 32.96 13.23
C SER A 10 25.41 32.11 14.50
N SER A 11 24.39 32.39 15.30
CA SER A 11 23.96 31.52 16.41
C SER A 11 23.40 30.20 15.86
N SER A 12 24.11 29.12 16.15
CA SER A 12 23.64 27.75 16.01
C SER A 12 22.79 27.41 17.25
N ALA A 13 21.48 27.33 17.09
CA ALA A 13 20.57 26.77 18.08
C ALA A 13 20.32 25.29 17.75
N ALA A 14 20.97 24.40 18.49
CA ALA A 14 20.72 22.98 18.45
C ALA A 14 19.34 22.68 19.05
N VAL A 15 18.37 22.32 18.21
CA VAL A 15 17.11 21.71 18.63
C VAL A 15 17.37 20.20 18.76
N ALA A 16 17.50 19.74 19.99
CA ALA A 16 17.51 18.33 20.33
C ALA A 16 16.10 17.75 20.12
N GLY A 17 15.89 17.06 18.99
CA GLY A 17 14.69 16.27 18.75
C GLY A 17 14.70 15.02 19.63
N GLN A 18 13.83 14.98 20.63
CA GLN A 18 13.48 13.76 21.35
C GLN A 18 12.78 12.80 20.36
N GLN A 19 13.51 11.77 19.91
CA GLN A 19 12.91 10.58 19.32
C GLN A 19 12.30 9.73 20.45
N THR A 20 10.99 9.80 20.64
CA THR A 20 10.26 8.75 21.36
C THR A 20 10.01 7.60 20.39
N SER A 21 10.96 6.67 20.30
CA SER A 21 10.74 5.37 19.64
C SER A 21 9.69 4.59 20.41
N ARG A 22 8.44 4.66 19.95
CA ARG A 22 7.43 3.62 20.19
C ARG A 22 7.47 2.66 19.02
N SER A 23 8.39 1.71 19.07
CA SER A 23 8.42 0.54 18.19
C SER A 23 7.40 -0.48 18.72
N ASP A 24 6.19 -0.44 18.20
CA ASP A 24 5.25 -1.56 18.30
C ASP A 24 5.79 -2.72 17.44
N PRO A 25 6.02 -3.93 18.00
CA PRO A 25 6.43 -5.08 17.21
C PRO A 25 5.24 -5.56 16.36
N ARG A 26 5.26 -5.24 15.07
CA ARG A 26 4.26 -5.71 14.11
C ARG A 26 4.53 -7.16 13.77
N LEU A 27 3.54 -8.00 14.06
CA LEU A 27 3.55 -9.43 13.74
C LEU A 27 3.08 -9.63 12.30
N PHE A 28 3.87 -10.31 11.48
CA PHE A 28 3.46 -10.87 10.18
C PHE A 28 3.48 -12.40 10.33
N ASN A 29 2.37 -13.09 10.03
CA ASN A 29 2.19 -14.52 10.30
C ASN A 29 2.48 -14.96 11.76
N GLY A 30 2.20 -14.11 12.74
CA GLY A 30 2.39 -14.44 14.16
C GLY A 30 3.85 -14.45 14.63
N ARG A 31 4.81 -14.03 13.79
CA ARG A 31 6.18 -13.74 14.20
C ARG A 31 6.48 -12.23 14.05
N PRO A 32 7.24 -11.66 15.00
CA PRO A 32 7.73 -10.29 14.83
C PRO A 32 8.67 -10.26 13.64
N LEU A 33 8.38 -9.40 12.66
CA LEU A 33 9.32 -9.06 11.59
C LEU A 33 10.59 -8.54 12.26
N THR A 34 11.73 -9.16 11.99
CA THR A 34 13.00 -8.61 12.45
C THR A 34 13.30 -7.31 11.68
N ASP A 35 14.03 -6.38 12.28
CA ASP A 35 14.40 -5.12 11.59
C ASP A 35 15.17 -5.40 10.28
N GLU A 36 15.86 -6.53 10.17
CA GLU A 36 16.51 -6.97 8.92
C GLU A 36 15.53 -7.42 7.83
N GLU A 37 14.40 -8.03 8.19
CA GLU A 37 13.34 -8.36 7.22
C GLU A 37 12.54 -7.12 6.79
N ARG A 38 12.50 -6.11 7.67
CA ARG A 38 11.82 -4.85 7.44
C ARG A 38 12.66 -3.87 6.60
N PHE A 39 13.96 -3.85 6.82
CA PHE A 39 14.93 -3.01 6.11
C PHE A 39 16.19 -3.82 5.86
N PRO A 40 16.29 -4.57 4.75
CA PRO A 40 17.50 -5.30 4.43
C PRO A 40 18.69 -4.32 4.34
N PRO A 41 19.92 -4.77 4.72
CA PRO A 41 21.10 -3.93 4.59
C PRO A 41 21.26 -3.46 3.14
N PRO A 42 21.73 -2.22 2.91
CA PRO A 42 21.81 -1.65 1.58
C PRO A 42 22.60 -2.59 0.65
N PRO A 43 22.07 -2.87 -0.55
CA PRO A 43 22.73 -3.76 -1.51
C PRO A 43 24.14 -3.24 -1.83
N LYS A 44 25.11 -4.14 -1.87
CA LYS A 44 26.53 -3.77 -2.07
C LYS A 44 26.94 -3.71 -3.53
N ASP A 45 26.13 -4.31 -4.41
CA ASP A 45 26.42 -4.51 -5.83
C ASP A 45 25.13 -4.40 -6.66
N LEU A 46 25.28 -4.05 -7.94
CA LEU A 46 24.15 -3.82 -8.84
C LEU A 46 23.19 -5.02 -8.92
N LEU A 47 23.73 -6.24 -8.99
CA LEU A 47 22.92 -7.45 -9.08
C LEU A 47 22.08 -7.66 -7.82
N SER A 48 22.60 -7.36 -6.62
CA SER A 48 21.78 -7.43 -5.40
C SER A 48 20.68 -6.36 -5.37
N VAL A 49 20.92 -5.14 -5.87
CA VAL A 49 19.86 -4.12 -6.01
C VAL A 49 18.71 -4.64 -6.88
N LEU A 50 19.02 -5.21 -8.04
CA LEU A 50 17.99 -5.73 -8.95
C LEU A 50 17.27 -6.96 -8.40
N LYS A 51 17.97 -7.86 -7.69
CA LYS A 51 17.34 -8.99 -6.99
C LYS A 51 16.37 -8.51 -5.91
N THR A 52 16.77 -7.53 -5.12
CA THR A 52 15.89 -6.92 -4.10
C THR A 52 14.67 -6.30 -4.77
N PHE A 53 14.84 -5.55 -5.86
CA PHE A 53 13.72 -5.00 -6.62
C PHE A 53 12.74 -6.08 -7.08
N MET A 54 13.23 -7.20 -7.65
CA MET A 54 12.36 -8.30 -8.06
C MET A 54 11.60 -8.93 -6.88
N ALA A 55 12.29 -9.14 -5.76
CA ALA A 55 11.65 -9.65 -4.54
C ALA A 55 10.57 -8.69 -4.00
N THR A 56 10.80 -7.37 -4.09
CA THR A 56 9.80 -6.35 -3.76
C THR A 56 8.57 -6.45 -4.67
N GLN A 57 8.75 -6.70 -5.98
CA GLN A 57 7.64 -6.89 -6.91
C GLN A 57 6.84 -8.17 -6.62
N ASP A 58 7.52 -9.28 -6.32
CA ASP A 58 6.84 -10.54 -5.97
C ASP A 58 6.01 -10.38 -4.69
N ARG A 59 6.54 -9.68 -3.69
CA ARG A 59 5.81 -9.33 -2.46
C ARG A 59 4.60 -8.46 -2.77
N ARG A 60 4.75 -7.45 -3.63
CA ARG A 60 3.67 -6.56 -4.06
C ARG A 60 2.53 -7.31 -4.75
N VAL A 61 2.87 -8.22 -5.68
CA VAL A 61 1.88 -9.08 -6.36
C VAL A 61 1.14 -9.97 -5.36
N SER A 62 1.85 -10.49 -4.36
CA SER A 62 1.26 -11.34 -3.32
C SER A 62 0.26 -10.56 -2.46
N LEU A 63 0.64 -9.35 -2.02
CA LEU A 63 -0.26 -8.44 -1.29
C LEU A 63 -1.51 -8.09 -2.10
N TRP A 64 -1.36 -7.86 -3.41
CA TRP A 64 -2.50 -7.59 -4.28
C TRP A 64 -3.48 -8.76 -4.37
N LYS A 65 -2.97 -10.00 -4.44
CA LYS A 65 -3.80 -11.21 -4.45
C LYS A 65 -4.59 -11.35 -3.15
N GLU A 66 -3.92 -11.17 -2.00
CA GLU A 66 -4.57 -11.22 -0.69
C GLU A 66 -5.68 -10.17 -0.57
N TYR A 67 -5.43 -8.94 -1.06
CA TYR A 67 -6.44 -7.89 -1.09
C TYR A 67 -7.63 -8.23 -2.00
N GLU A 68 -7.36 -8.69 -3.22
CA GLU A 68 -8.42 -9.05 -4.18
C GLU A 68 -9.29 -10.20 -3.64
N GLU A 69 -8.68 -11.22 -3.04
CA GLU A 69 -9.39 -12.33 -2.38
C GLU A 69 -10.26 -11.84 -1.22
N ALA A 70 -9.70 -11.00 -0.34
CA ALA A 70 -10.43 -10.46 0.80
C ALA A 70 -11.60 -9.56 0.38
N MET A 71 -11.39 -8.70 -0.61
CA MET A 71 -12.44 -7.82 -1.14
C MET A 71 -13.56 -8.60 -1.82
N GLU A 72 -13.23 -9.61 -2.62
CA GLU A 72 -14.23 -10.46 -3.28
C GLU A 72 -15.07 -11.24 -2.25
N GLY A 73 -14.42 -11.82 -1.23
CA GLY A 73 -15.11 -12.48 -0.13
C GLY A 73 -16.05 -11.55 0.65
N HIS A 74 -15.61 -10.31 0.91
CA HIS A 74 -16.42 -9.30 1.59
C HIS A 74 -17.64 -8.88 0.78
N LEU A 75 -17.45 -8.56 -0.50
CA LEU A 75 -18.54 -8.16 -1.39
C LEU A 75 -19.57 -9.29 -1.56
N LYS A 76 -19.11 -10.53 -1.71
CA LYS A 76 -20.00 -11.71 -1.76
C LYS A 76 -20.80 -11.88 -0.48
N ALA A 77 -20.16 -11.74 0.69
CA ALA A 77 -20.86 -11.83 1.97
C ALA A 77 -21.93 -10.73 2.14
N LYS A 78 -21.64 -9.49 1.73
CA LYS A 78 -22.61 -8.38 1.75
C LYS A 78 -23.78 -8.61 0.78
N GLN A 79 -23.50 -9.15 -0.41
CA GLN A 79 -24.54 -9.51 -1.37
C GLN A 79 -25.47 -10.60 -0.82
N GLU A 80 -24.92 -11.66 -0.20
CA GLU A 80 -25.73 -12.71 0.43
C GLU A 80 -26.57 -12.18 1.61
N GLN A 81 -26.06 -11.21 2.38
CA GLN A 81 -26.83 -10.55 3.45
C GLN A 81 -28.00 -9.75 2.88
N LYS A 82 -27.78 -9.02 1.78
CA LYS A 82 -28.81 -8.27 1.06
C LYS A 82 -29.93 -9.20 0.55
N GLU A 83 -29.57 -10.33 -0.04
CA GLU A 83 -30.52 -11.33 -0.55
C GLU A 83 -31.33 -12.00 0.56
N ARG A 84 -30.76 -12.13 1.77
CA ARG A 84 -31.47 -12.62 2.96
C ARG A 84 -32.39 -11.57 3.60
N GLY A 85 -32.44 -10.36 3.07
CA GLY A 85 -33.28 -9.27 3.59
C GLY A 85 -32.80 -8.68 4.91
N VAL A 86 -31.52 -8.86 5.25
CA VAL A 86 -30.90 -8.18 6.39
C VAL A 86 -30.64 -6.73 5.97
N ASP A 87 -31.18 -5.77 6.71
CA ASP A 87 -30.97 -4.35 6.43
C ASP A 87 -29.49 -4.02 6.60
N LEU A 88 -28.83 -3.56 5.54
CA LEU A 88 -27.40 -3.25 5.52
C LEU A 88 -27.10 -1.86 6.12
N ASN A 89 -28.12 -1.10 6.52
CA ASN A 89 -27.99 0.29 6.98
C ASN A 89 -27.67 0.47 8.48
N GLU A 90 -27.58 -0.60 9.28
CA GLU A 90 -27.50 -0.44 10.75
C GLU A 90 -26.10 -0.15 11.34
N ASP A 91 -24.99 -0.21 10.59
CA ASP A 91 -23.64 -0.16 11.20
C ASP A 91 -22.77 1.07 10.86
N GLU A 92 -23.27 2.07 10.13
CA GLU A 92 -22.48 3.27 9.74
C GLU A 92 -22.53 4.43 10.76
N ALA A 93 -22.66 4.16 12.06
CA ALA A 93 -22.74 5.20 13.10
C ALA A 93 -21.80 5.02 14.31
N ALA A 94 -20.85 4.07 14.30
CA ALA A 94 -19.86 3.94 15.37
C ALA A 94 -18.50 4.49 14.95
N ALA A 95 -18.35 5.82 14.97
CA ALA A 95 -17.03 6.43 15.10
C ALA A 95 -16.33 5.89 16.37
N PRO A 96 -15.00 5.68 16.38
CA PRO A 96 -14.31 5.27 17.59
C PRO A 96 -14.28 6.45 18.58
N THR A 97 -15.27 6.52 19.47
CA THR A 97 -15.20 7.43 20.61
C THR A 97 -14.08 6.98 21.53
N THR A 98 -12.98 7.71 21.48
CA THR A 98 -11.91 7.66 22.46
C THR A 98 -12.48 8.07 23.82
N ASN A 99 -12.86 7.13 24.67
CA ASN A 99 -13.27 7.43 26.04
C ASN A 99 -12.06 7.80 26.89
N GLY A 100 -11.80 9.10 26.95
CA GLY A 100 -11.06 9.72 28.05
C GLY A 100 -11.97 9.90 29.27
N HIS A 101 -11.53 9.35 30.40
CA HIS A 101 -11.71 9.82 31.79
C HIS A 101 -13.07 10.39 32.23
N HIS A 102 -13.74 9.72 33.18
CA HIS A 102 -13.96 10.26 34.55
C HIS A 102 -14.66 9.24 35.50
N ALA A 103 -13.98 9.01 36.64
CA ALA A 103 -14.46 8.95 38.03
C ALA A 103 -15.47 7.89 38.57
N ASN A 104 -14.95 7.18 39.59
CA ASN A 104 -15.54 6.75 40.88
C ASN A 104 -16.77 5.84 40.94
N GLY A 105 -16.55 4.69 41.58
CA GLY A 105 -17.58 3.86 42.21
C GLY A 105 -16.96 2.66 42.93
N ASP A 106 -16.66 2.82 44.22
CA ASP A 106 -16.32 1.76 45.18
C ASP A 106 -17.37 0.64 45.18
N HIS A 107 -16.95 -0.62 45.11
CA HIS A 107 -17.46 -1.77 45.91
C HIS A 107 -16.62 -3.04 45.61
N ALA A 108 -16.02 -3.60 46.66
CA ALA A 108 -15.24 -4.85 46.67
C ALA A 108 -16.15 -6.11 46.83
N PRO A 109 -15.63 -7.33 47.08
CA PRO A 109 -14.79 -8.19 46.22
C PRO A 109 -15.40 -9.62 46.09
N VAL A 110 -15.23 -10.33 44.96
CA VAL A 110 -15.43 -11.80 44.91
C VAL A 110 -14.47 -12.48 43.92
N SER A 111 -13.83 -13.52 44.46
CA SER A 111 -13.18 -14.71 43.90
C SER A 111 -12.81 -14.80 42.42
N GLY A 112 -11.54 -15.16 42.22
CA GLY A 112 -10.93 -15.37 40.92
C GLY A 112 -11.39 -16.61 40.17
N GLU A 113 -11.22 -16.55 38.85
CA GLU A 113 -11.11 -17.69 37.97
C GLU A 113 -10.50 -17.19 36.62
N GLY A 114 -9.40 -17.80 36.17
CA GLY A 114 -8.97 -17.84 34.76
C GLY A 114 -8.54 -16.54 34.05
N HIS A 115 -7.28 -16.13 34.16
CA HIS A 115 -6.66 -15.06 33.35
C HIS A 115 -6.31 -15.46 31.89
N TYR A 116 -6.93 -16.50 31.34
CA TYR A 116 -6.89 -16.82 29.91
C TYR A 116 -8.30 -16.77 29.32
N ALA A 117 -9.03 -15.69 29.59
CA ALA A 117 -10.09 -15.28 28.69
C ALA A 117 -9.42 -14.83 27.39
N THR A 118 -9.08 -15.80 26.53
CA THR A 118 -8.97 -15.59 25.09
C THR A 118 -10.28 -14.96 24.66
N THR A 119 -10.32 -13.63 24.71
CA THR A 119 -11.41 -12.86 24.15
C THR A 119 -11.25 -13.08 22.66
N THR A 120 -11.91 -14.12 22.14
CA THR A 120 -12.19 -14.23 20.72
C THR A 120 -13.03 -13.01 20.42
N VAL A 121 -12.38 -11.90 20.08
CA VAL A 121 -13.05 -10.72 19.54
C VAL A 121 -13.94 -11.29 18.43
N PRO A 122 -15.26 -11.15 18.51
CA PRO A 122 -16.10 -11.52 17.39
C PRO A 122 -15.69 -10.55 16.28
N LEU A 123 -14.84 -11.03 15.38
CA LEU A 123 -14.45 -10.32 14.19
C LEU A 123 -15.70 -10.32 13.32
N SER A 124 -16.57 -9.34 13.53
CA SER A 124 -17.58 -8.99 12.54
C SER A 124 -16.85 -8.86 11.20
N SER A 125 -17.44 -9.38 10.13
CA SER A 125 -16.82 -9.43 8.79
C SER A 125 -16.21 -8.09 8.37
N ASP A 126 -16.84 -6.99 8.80
CA ASP A 126 -16.43 -5.62 8.48
C ASP A 126 -15.17 -5.14 9.24
N ASN A 127 -14.95 -5.63 10.47
CA ASN A 127 -13.73 -5.33 11.23
C ASN A 127 -12.52 -6.09 10.67
N LEU A 128 -12.75 -7.31 10.15
CA LEU A 128 -11.70 -8.11 9.52
C LEU A 128 -11.25 -7.50 8.20
N ILE A 129 -12.18 -7.08 7.33
CA ILE A 129 -11.81 -6.47 6.05
C ILE A 129 -11.06 -5.15 6.27
N SER A 130 -11.51 -4.31 7.21
CA SER A 130 -10.81 -3.07 7.55
C SER A 130 -9.36 -3.33 7.99
N ARG A 131 -9.16 -4.39 8.78
CA ARG A 131 -7.82 -4.82 9.19
C ARG A 131 -6.97 -5.32 8.03
N ILE A 132 -7.53 -6.15 7.13
CA ILE A 132 -6.82 -6.65 5.94
C ILE A 132 -6.43 -5.49 5.03
N VAL A 133 -7.36 -4.58 4.73
CA VAL A 133 -7.11 -3.40 3.91
C VAL A 133 -6.00 -2.55 4.51
N SER A 134 -5.99 -2.35 5.83
CA SER A 134 -4.93 -1.61 6.53
C SER A 134 -3.55 -2.28 6.41
N LEU A 135 -3.50 -3.60 6.56
CA LEU A 135 -2.26 -4.38 6.44
C LEU A 135 -1.72 -4.35 5.01
N VAL A 136 -2.56 -4.63 4.01
CA VAL A 136 -2.17 -4.61 2.60
C VAL A 136 -1.74 -3.21 2.18
N THR A 137 -2.48 -2.17 2.57
CA THR A 137 -2.10 -0.78 2.26
C THR A 137 -0.73 -0.44 2.83
N THR A 138 -0.45 -0.85 4.07
CA THR A 138 0.88 -0.67 4.68
C THR A 138 1.94 -1.39 3.86
N GLY A 139 1.74 -2.66 3.53
CA GLY A 139 2.71 -3.45 2.76
C GLY A 139 2.96 -2.87 1.36
N LEU A 140 1.92 -2.38 0.68
CA LEU A 140 2.06 -1.73 -0.62
C LEU A 140 2.84 -0.41 -0.55
N LEU A 141 2.66 0.36 0.53
CA LEU A 141 3.44 1.56 0.79
C LEU A 141 4.90 1.21 1.09
N ASP A 142 5.17 0.18 1.88
CA ASP A 142 6.53 -0.29 2.16
C ASP A 142 7.23 -0.71 0.85
N CYS A 143 6.55 -1.48 -0.02
CA CYS A 143 7.07 -1.83 -1.35
C CYS A 143 7.34 -0.59 -2.22
N ALA A 144 6.49 0.43 -2.17
CA ALA A 144 6.68 1.67 -2.92
C ALA A 144 7.89 2.47 -2.42
N HIS A 145 8.08 2.54 -1.10
CA HIS A 145 9.25 3.19 -0.49
C HIS A 145 10.54 2.45 -0.83
N GLU A 146 10.56 1.13 -0.70
CA GLU A 146 11.69 0.29 -1.06
C GLU A 146 12.08 0.46 -2.53
N THR A 147 11.09 0.39 -3.44
CA THR A 147 11.31 0.63 -4.88
C THR A 147 11.94 1.99 -5.15
N ARG A 148 11.49 3.05 -4.44
CA ARG A 148 12.05 4.40 -4.58
C ARG A 148 13.50 4.47 -4.08
N SER A 149 13.81 3.82 -2.96
CA SER A 149 15.18 3.75 -2.44
C SER A 149 16.11 3.05 -3.44
N LEU A 150 15.69 1.93 -4.01
CA LEU A 150 16.45 1.19 -5.02
C LEU A 150 16.67 2.04 -6.29
N SER A 151 15.66 2.78 -6.76
CA SER A 151 15.79 3.72 -7.88
C SER A 151 16.84 4.81 -7.59
N LEU A 152 16.85 5.36 -6.37
CA LEU A 152 17.85 6.35 -5.97
C LEU A 152 19.27 5.76 -5.92
N GLU A 153 19.43 4.52 -5.44
CA GLU A 153 20.70 3.81 -5.46
C GLU A 153 21.19 3.58 -6.89
N LEU A 154 20.33 3.09 -7.79
CA LEU A 154 20.66 2.89 -9.20
C LEU A 154 21.13 4.19 -9.89
N ARG A 155 20.58 5.36 -9.50
CA ARG A 155 20.95 6.64 -10.09
C ARG A 155 22.28 7.20 -9.58
N HIS A 156 22.56 7.05 -8.29
CA HIS A 156 23.59 7.84 -7.62
C HIS A 156 24.71 7.02 -6.99
N ASN A 157 24.63 5.69 -7.00
CA ASN A 157 25.72 4.86 -6.48
C ASN A 157 26.92 4.94 -7.43
N GLU A 158 28.04 5.49 -6.94
CA GLU A 158 29.26 5.74 -7.72
C GLU A 158 29.86 4.46 -8.32
N SER A 159 29.64 3.31 -7.69
CA SER A 159 30.23 2.03 -8.11
C SER A 159 29.53 1.40 -9.30
N PHE A 160 28.25 1.71 -9.54
CA PHE A 160 27.44 1.03 -10.57
C PHE A 160 26.30 1.89 -11.10
N ALA A 161 26.50 3.21 -11.21
CA ALA A 161 25.46 4.14 -11.66
C ALA A 161 24.82 3.70 -13.00
N ARG A 162 23.54 3.32 -12.94
CA ARG A 162 22.70 2.86 -14.05
C ARG A 162 21.39 3.67 -14.08
N PRO A 163 21.43 4.93 -14.56
CA PRO A 163 20.26 5.80 -14.62
C PRO A 163 19.19 5.29 -15.60
N ASP A 164 19.57 4.46 -16.56
CA ASP A 164 18.69 3.70 -17.45
C ASP A 164 17.83 2.69 -16.67
N LEU A 165 18.44 1.84 -15.84
CA LEU A 165 17.73 0.88 -14.99
C LEU A 165 16.82 1.61 -13.98
N ALA A 166 17.28 2.72 -13.42
CA ALA A 166 16.45 3.52 -12.53
C ALA A 166 15.18 4.05 -13.22
N ARG A 167 15.26 4.46 -14.48
CA ARG A 167 14.07 4.88 -15.26
C ARG A 167 13.09 3.72 -15.47
N MET A 168 13.58 2.50 -15.70
CA MET A 168 12.71 1.32 -15.80
C MET A 168 11.99 1.06 -14.47
N VAL A 169 12.74 1.06 -13.36
CA VAL A 169 12.19 0.88 -12.00
C VAL A 169 11.13 1.94 -11.67
N ASP A 170 11.42 3.21 -11.97
CA ASP A 170 10.44 4.29 -11.80
C ASP A 170 9.21 4.10 -12.71
N GLY A 171 9.42 3.64 -13.94
CA GLY A 171 8.33 3.31 -14.87
C GLY A 171 7.41 2.21 -14.34
N VAL A 172 7.96 1.19 -13.67
CA VAL A 172 7.17 0.16 -12.98
C VAL A 172 6.39 0.78 -11.83
N GLN A 173 7.03 1.61 -11.00
CA GLN A 173 6.35 2.27 -9.87
C GLN A 173 5.20 3.19 -10.32
N GLU A 174 5.38 3.94 -11.41
CA GLU A 174 4.33 4.77 -12.00
C GLU A 174 3.13 3.93 -12.47
N ALA A 175 3.40 2.83 -13.18
CA ALA A 175 2.35 1.92 -13.65
C ALA A 175 1.62 1.24 -12.49
N GLU A 176 2.33 0.83 -11.44
CA GLU A 176 1.76 0.28 -10.21
C GLU A 176 0.89 1.30 -9.45
N ASN A 177 1.31 2.56 -9.40
CA ASN A 177 0.49 3.62 -8.81
C ASN A 177 -0.80 3.85 -9.60
N GLU A 178 -0.76 3.68 -10.92
CA GLU A 178 -1.95 3.75 -11.76
C GLU A 178 -2.88 2.54 -11.56
N VAL A 179 -2.32 1.33 -11.42
CA VAL A 179 -3.06 0.14 -11.01
C VAL A 179 -3.78 0.40 -9.68
N LEU A 180 -3.08 0.92 -8.67
CA LEU A 180 -3.66 1.23 -7.35
C LEU A 180 -4.85 2.18 -7.48
N ARG A 181 -4.72 3.27 -8.25
CA ARG A 181 -5.82 4.23 -8.48
C ARG A 181 -7.03 3.56 -9.12
N LYS A 182 -6.83 2.73 -10.15
CA LYS A 182 -7.91 2.02 -10.83
C LYS A 182 -8.58 0.98 -9.93
N VAL A 183 -7.81 0.23 -9.15
CA VAL A 183 -8.34 -0.75 -8.18
C VAL A 183 -9.19 -0.06 -7.12
N VAL A 184 -8.69 1.02 -6.51
CA VAL A 184 -9.45 1.78 -5.50
C VAL A 184 -10.75 2.31 -6.09
N LYS A 185 -10.72 2.89 -7.30
CA LYS A 185 -11.93 3.37 -7.97
C LYS A 185 -12.92 2.23 -8.26
N ARG A 186 -12.45 1.11 -8.83
CA ARG A 186 -13.25 -0.09 -9.12
C ARG A 186 -13.94 -0.59 -7.86
N ASP A 187 -13.21 -0.70 -6.76
CA ASP A 187 -13.72 -1.29 -5.53
C ASP A 187 -14.61 -0.34 -4.75
N GLN A 188 -14.40 0.98 -4.87
CA GLN A 188 -15.35 1.97 -4.38
C GLN A 188 -16.69 1.86 -5.12
N VAL A 189 -16.67 1.74 -6.46
CA VAL A 189 -17.89 1.56 -7.27
C VAL A 189 -18.59 0.24 -6.91
N ARG A 190 -17.85 -0.87 -6.79
CA ARG A 190 -18.42 -2.17 -6.39
C ARG A 190 -19.08 -2.13 -5.01
N ARG A 191 -18.43 -1.50 -4.01
CA ARG A 191 -19.02 -1.37 -2.67
C ARG A 191 -20.31 -0.57 -2.70
N VAL A 192 -20.31 0.58 -3.36
CA VAL A 192 -21.49 1.45 -3.47
C VAL A 192 -22.62 0.77 -4.25
N LEU A 193 -22.30 0.00 -5.29
CA LEU A 193 -23.28 -0.79 -6.04
C LEU A 193 -24.01 -1.80 -5.13
N VAL A 194 -23.27 -2.49 -4.26
CA VAL A 194 -23.84 -3.46 -3.32
C VAL A 194 -24.69 -2.77 -2.25
N THR A 195 -24.20 -1.69 -1.65
CA THR A 195 -24.85 -1.04 -0.50
C THR A 195 -25.94 -0.04 -0.86
N GLN A 196 -25.72 0.80 -1.88
CA GLN A 196 -26.56 1.96 -2.22
C GLN A 196 -27.23 1.82 -3.60
N GLY A 197 -26.77 0.89 -4.44
CA GLY A 197 -27.35 0.60 -5.76
C GLY A 197 -26.75 1.41 -6.92
N ASP A 198 -27.30 1.19 -8.11
CA ASP A 198 -26.72 1.64 -9.39
C ASP A 198 -26.58 3.16 -9.52
N GLU A 199 -27.58 3.93 -9.08
CA GLU A 199 -27.60 5.39 -9.18
C GLU A 199 -26.39 6.03 -8.48
N GLU A 200 -26.11 5.63 -7.24
CA GLU A 200 -24.96 6.14 -6.48
C GLU A 200 -23.63 5.60 -7.02
N ALA A 201 -23.60 4.33 -7.46
CA ALA A 201 -22.41 3.75 -8.05
C ALA A 201 -22.02 4.46 -9.35
N ARG A 202 -23.00 4.91 -10.15
CA ARG A 202 -22.80 5.71 -11.37
C ARG A 202 -22.18 7.07 -11.05
N LYS A 203 -22.62 7.74 -9.97
CA LYS A 203 -22.03 9.02 -9.53
C LYS A 203 -20.55 8.86 -9.14
N VAL A 204 -20.22 7.80 -8.40
CA VAL A 204 -18.83 7.50 -8.03
C VAL A 204 -17.96 7.19 -9.26
N LEU A 205 -18.52 6.44 -10.21
CA LEU A 205 -17.82 6.10 -11.45
C LEU A 205 -17.52 7.34 -12.30
N ALA A 206 -18.48 8.28 -12.40
CA ALA A 206 -18.29 9.56 -13.09
C ALA A 206 -17.19 10.42 -12.44
N GLY A 207 -16.97 10.26 -11.13
CA GLY A 207 -15.98 11.03 -10.37
C GLY A 207 -16.47 12.45 -10.05
N PRO A 208 -15.68 13.22 -9.29
CA PRO A 208 -16.00 14.62 -9.04
C PRO A 208 -15.96 15.40 -10.36
N THR A 209 -17.12 15.87 -10.80
CA THR A 209 -17.24 16.88 -11.87
C THR A 209 -16.73 18.22 -11.34
N ASN A 210 -15.42 18.35 -11.20
CA ASN A 210 -14.81 19.68 -11.11
C ASN A 210 -15.09 20.36 -12.44
N GLY A 211 -15.99 21.36 -12.44
CA GLY A 211 -16.61 21.96 -13.63
C GLY A 211 -15.66 22.74 -14.56
N GLN A 212 -14.62 22.09 -15.07
CA GLN A 212 -13.78 22.59 -16.16
C GLN A 212 -13.47 21.44 -17.11
N ASP A 213 -13.88 21.65 -18.36
CA ASP A 213 -13.68 20.84 -19.56
C ASP A 213 -14.60 19.62 -19.75
N GLU A 214 -15.86 19.92 -20.07
CA GLU A 214 -16.76 19.02 -20.80
C GLU A 214 -16.26 18.80 -22.24
N VAL A 215 -15.38 17.83 -22.44
CA VAL A 215 -15.26 17.14 -23.73
C VAL A 215 -15.07 15.65 -23.46
N GLY A 216 -16.18 14.93 -23.40
CA GLY A 216 -16.19 13.46 -23.30
C GLY A 216 -16.77 12.92 -22.00
N GLY A 217 -17.93 13.41 -21.59
CA GLY A 217 -18.74 12.67 -20.61
C GLY A 217 -18.96 11.23 -21.10
N PRO A 218 -18.86 10.21 -20.23
CA PRO A 218 -19.20 8.85 -20.60
C PRO A 218 -20.63 8.87 -21.16
N GLY A 219 -20.78 8.46 -22.42
CA GLY A 219 -22.06 8.50 -23.12
C GLY A 219 -23.16 7.93 -22.24
N GLU A 220 -24.35 8.55 -22.28
CA GLU A 220 -25.51 8.27 -21.43
C GLU A 220 -25.93 6.79 -21.32
N GLY A 221 -25.34 5.88 -22.10
CA GLY A 221 -25.65 4.45 -22.14
C GLY A 221 -24.70 3.48 -21.41
N ASN A 222 -23.57 3.90 -20.83
CA ASN A 222 -22.68 2.90 -20.21
C ASN A 222 -23.20 2.43 -18.84
N SER A 223 -23.44 1.13 -18.72
CA SER A 223 -23.81 0.48 -17.45
C SER A 223 -22.69 0.62 -16.41
N VAL A 224 -23.04 0.65 -15.12
CA VAL A 224 -22.06 0.59 -14.02
C VAL A 224 -21.17 -0.64 -14.16
N GLU A 225 -21.74 -1.75 -14.62
CA GLU A 225 -21.05 -3.02 -14.87
C GLU A 225 -19.99 -2.87 -15.97
N GLU A 226 -20.31 -2.16 -17.06
CA GLU A 226 -19.35 -1.86 -18.13
C GLU A 226 -18.22 -0.95 -17.62
N GLY A 227 -18.53 -0.01 -16.72
CA GLY A 227 -17.53 0.81 -16.05
C GLY A 227 -16.57 -0.01 -15.19
N ILE A 228 -17.10 -0.95 -14.39
CA ILE A 228 -16.29 -1.89 -13.59
C ILE A 228 -15.45 -2.77 -14.51
N ALA A 229 -16.02 -3.28 -15.60
CA ALA A 229 -15.32 -4.09 -16.58
C ALA A 229 -14.18 -3.32 -17.27
N SER A 230 -14.43 -2.06 -17.65
CA SER A 230 -13.42 -1.16 -18.22
C SER A 230 -12.26 -0.90 -17.25
N LEU A 231 -12.54 -0.63 -15.98
CA LEU A 231 -11.51 -0.48 -14.96
C LEU A 231 -10.70 -1.77 -14.78
N THR A 232 -11.37 -2.92 -14.78
CA THR A 232 -10.73 -4.24 -14.66
C THR A 232 -9.83 -4.52 -15.86
N ALA A 233 -10.30 -4.28 -17.08
CA ALA A 233 -9.50 -4.42 -18.29
C ALA A 233 -8.27 -3.51 -18.27
N GLY A 234 -8.42 -2.25 -17.86
CA GLY A 234 -7.29 -1.32 -17.73
C GLY A 234 -6.27 -1.73 -16.66
N ILE A 235 -6.70 -2.37 -15.56
CA ILE A 235 -5.79 -2.95 -14.56
C ILE A 235 -5.01 -4.12 -15.19
N GLU A 236 -5.69 -5.00 -15.91
CA GLU A 236 -5.03 -6.13 -16.59
C GLU A 236 -4.06 -5.68 -17.67
N GLU A 237 -4.42 -4.68 -18.47
CA GLU A 237 -3.55 -4.10 -19.50
C GLU A 237 -2.25 -3.55 -18.89
N LEU A 238 -2.35 -2.81 -17.78
CA LEU A 238 -1.18 -2.29 -17.09
C LEU A 238 -0.28 -3.41 -16.54
N ARG A 239 -0.88 -4.43 -15.91
CA ARG A 239 -0.13 -5.54 -15.31
C ARG A 239 0.50 -6.47 -16.34
N LYS A 240 -0.26 -6.88 -17.36
CA LYS A 240 0.15 -7.86 -18.38
C LYS A 240 0.91 -7.22 -19.54
N GLY A 241 0.72 -5.94 -19.79
CA GLY A 241 1.48 -5.16 -20.76
C GLY A 241 2.64 -4.45 -20.09
N ARG A 242 2.44 -3.15 -19.78
CA ARG A 242 3.51 -2.24 -19.37
C ARG A 242 4.39 -2.74 -18.23
N ILE A 243 3.80 -3.26 -17.14
CA ILE A 243 4.57 -3.75 -15.98
C ILE A 243 5.34 -5.02 -16.36
N ALA A 244 4.68 -5.99 -17.02
CA ALA A 244 5.31 -7.24 -17.42
C ALA A 244 6.50 -7.01 -18.37
N GLU A 245 6.36 -6.12 -19.35
CA GLU A 245 7.42 -5.74 -20.28
C GLU A 245 8.64 -5.17 -19.56
N LEU A 246 8.44 -4.17 -18.70
CA LEU A 246 9.53 -3.58 -17.91
C LEU A 246 10.21 -4.60 -16.99
N LEU A 247 9.46 -5.53 -16.39
CA LEU A 247 10.05 -6.59 -15.56
C LEU A 247 10.79 -7.64 -16.37
N VAL A 248 10.43 -7.87 -17.64
CA VAL A 248 11.21 -8.72 -18.54
C VAL A 248 12.55 -8.05 -18.87
N GLU A 249 12.57 -6.76 -19.17
CA GLU A 249 13.80 -6.00 -19.42
C GLU A 249 14.73 -6.03 -18.20
N VAL A 250 14.21 -5.77 -17.00
CA VAL A 250 15.00 -5.86 -15.75
C VAL A 250 15.56 -7.27 -15.54
N ARG A 251 14.79 -8.32 -15.84
CA ARG A 251 15.28 -9.71 -15.73
C ARG A 251 16.36 -10.05 -16.76
N ALA A 252 16.26 -9.49 -17.97
CA ALA A 252 17.29 -9.66 -18.99
C ALA A 252 18.62 -9.07 -18.50
N GLU A 253 18.59 -7.82 -18.01
CA GLU A 253 19.75 -7.14 -17.42
C GLU A 253 20.35 -7.91 -16.23
N MET A 254 19.51 -8.48 -15.37
CA MET A 254 19.97 -9.34 -14.28
C MET A 254 20.68 -10.61 -14.78
N THR A 255 20.23 -11.18 -15.90
CA THR A 255 20.81 -12.39 -16.49
C THR A 255 22.17 -12.06 -17.11
N ASP A 256 22.27 -10.93 -17.80
CA ASP A 256 23.53 -10.47 -18.39
C ASP A 256 24.59 -10.20 -17.31
N LEU A 257 24.21 -9.51 -16.22
CA LEU A 257 25.10 -9.29 -15.08
C LEU A 257 25.54 -10.58 -14.37
N GLN A 258 24.68 -11.61 -14.36
CA GLN A 258 25.03 -12.92 -13.83
C GLN A 258 26.04 -13.65 -14.71
N ALA A 259 25.91 -13.53 -16.03
CA ALA A 259 26.86 -14.11 -16.98
C ALA A 259 28.23 -13.43 -16.89
N GLU A 260 28.26 -12.09 -16.85
CA GLU A 260 29.51 -11.32 -16.68
C GLU A 260 30.24 -11.67 -15.38
N ALA A 261 29.49 -11.79 -14.26
CA ALA A 261 30.07 -12.17 -12.98
C ALA A 261 30.63 -13.61 -12.97
N ALA A 262 30.08 -14.51 -13.79
CA ALA A 262 30.58 -15.88 -13.90
C ALA A 262 31.90 -15.93 -14.70
N GLU A 263 32.03 -15.14 -15.77
CA GLU A 263 33.25 -15.07 -16.58
C GLU A 263 34.45 -14.52 -15.79
N VAL A 264 34.23 -13.51 -14.95
CA VAL A 264 35.30 -12.92 -14.10
C VAL A 264 35.79 -13.87 -13.01
N GLY A 265 34.99 -14.87 -12.62
CA GLY A 265 35.35 -15.86 -11.61
C GLY A 265 36.24 -17.00 -12.10
N GLU A 266 36.46 -17.13 -13.41
CA GLU A 266 37.26 -18.21 -14.02
C GLU A 266 38.71 -17.82 -14.34
N GLU A 267 39.08 -16.54 -14.23
CA GLU A 267 40.47 -16.03 -14.39
C GLU A 267 41.29 -16.07 -13.08
#